data_AF-A0A8B6F0S8-F1
#
_entry.id   AF-A0A8B6F0S8-F1
#
_cell.length_a   1.000
_cell.length_b   1.000
_cell.length_c   1.000
_cell.angle_alpha   90.00
_cell.angle_beta   90.00
_cell.angle_gamma   90.00
#
_symmetry.space_group_name_H-M   'P 1'
#
loop_
_entity.id
_entity.type
_entity.pdbx_description
1 polymer ?
#
loop_
_entity_poly.entity_id
_entity_poly.type
_entity_poly.pdbx_seq_one_letter_code
_entity_poly.pdbx_strand_id
1 'polypeptide(L)'
;MPIDVIQFFLVVITTANAGQLCLNCKAVPQPLDCTDVVECGNHESCYTQRFITYDGITLFNVGCRDHDQCRANPGRSVGDVNICTRCCNNTDVCNLDQLCSSEAFAPKPGHVLCFSCPYSLVQPTQCHRITLCGQDKACQGSGLYCCNNQLCNRHIPTKPIIVNPTSNQHIQVKYHTDVRITCIATGYPVPTIGYEFLHTIPFPTNFARENDNTLLISNYNKENDGSYHCYAVNTIGTAKVEFTIHGTDTTK
;
A
#
# COMPACT_ATOMS: atom_id res chain seq x y z
N MET A 1 -33.29 -24.70 36.86
CA MET A 1 -33.14 -24.28 35.46
C MET A 1 -32.68 -22.83 35.47
N PRO A 2 -31.41 -22.52 35.22
CA PRO A 2 -30.99 -21.14 35.05
C PRO A 2 -31.29 -20.71 33.60
N ILE A 3 -31.74 -19.47 33.44
CA ILE A 3 -32.02 -18.85 32.14
C ILE A 3 -30.71 -18.17 31.71
N ASP A 4 -30.12 -18.64 30.61
CA ASP A 4 -28.93 -18.05 30.00
C ASP A 4 -29.27 -16.67 29.43
N VAL A 5 -28.60 -15.64 29.95
CA VAL A 5 -28.67 -14.27 29.44
C VAL A 5 -27.68 -14.16 28.28
N ILE A 6 -28.18 -14.22 27.04
CA ILE A 6 -27.38 -13.99 25.84
C ILE A 6 -27.00 -12.51 25.80
N GLN A 7 -25.72 -12.23 26.06
CA GLN A 7 -25.14 -10.90 25.96
C GLN A 7 -24.95 -10.56 24.48
N PHE A 8 -25.89 -9.79 23.90
CA PHE A 8 -25.71 -9.20 22.57
C PHE A 8 -24.61 -8.12 22.66
N PHE A 9 -23.41 -8.44 22.16
CA PHE A 9 -22.43 -7.41 21.82
C PHE A 9 -22.99 -6.59 20.65
N LEU A 10 -23.52 -5.41 20.95
CA LEU A 10 -23.78 -4.38 19.94
C LEU A 10 -22.45 -3.98 19.31
N VAL A 11 -22.18 -4.51 18.12
CA VAL A 11 -21.14 -3.97 17.23
C VAL A 11 -21.62 -2.59 16.82
N VAL A 12 -21.06 -1.56 17.43
CA VAL A 12 -21.21 -0.18 16.96
C VAL A 12 -20.44 -0.09 15.64
N ILE A 13 -21.15 -0.28 14.52
CA ILE A 13 -20.64 0.08 13.20
C ILE A 13 -20.63 1.60 13.18
N THR A 14 -19.52 2.22 13.57
CA THR A 14 -19.28 3.61 13.20
C THR A 14 -19.21 3.63 11.68
N THR A 15 -20.25 4.11 11.02
CA THR A 15 -20.19 4.42 9.59
C THR A 15 -19.22 5.59 9.44
N ALA A 16 -17.93 5.29 9.34
CA ALA A 16 -16.99 6.23 8.78
C ALA A 16 -17.47 6.50 7.36
N ASN A 17 -17.98 7.70 7.09
CA ASN A 17 -18.27 8.12 5.72
C ASN A 17 -16.92 8.15 4.99
N ALA A 18 -16.62 7.08 4.26
CA ALA A 18 -15.48 7.02 3.38
C ALA A 18 -15.73 8.00 2.22
N GLY A 19 -14.72 8.82 1.92
CA GLY A 19 -14.75 9.77 0.83
C GLY A 19 -14.64 9.10 -0.53
N GLN A 20 -14.96 9.84 -1.60
CA GLN A 20 -14.80 9.35 -2.97
C GLN A 20 -13.31 9.31 -3.35
N LEU A 21 -12.86 8.24 -4.00
CA LEU A 21 -11.49 8.14 -4.50
C LEU A 21 -11.35 8.93 -5.81
N CYS A 22 -10.30 9.73 -5.97
CA CYS A 22 -10.06 10.56 -7.17
C CYS A 22 -8.60 10.49 -7.61
N LEU A 23 -8.34 10.67 -8.91
CA LEU A 23 -6.97 10.91 -9.40
C LEU A 23 -6.41 12.21 -8.81
N ASN A 24 -5.11 12.23 -8.49
CA ASN A 24 -4.46 13.39 -7.89
C ASN A 24 -3.08 13.67 -8.49
N CYS A 25 -3.07 14.21 -9.71
CA CYS A 25 -1.85 14.60 -10.40
C CYS A 25 -1.95 16.04 -10.92
N LYS A 26 -0.80 16.70 -11.02
CA LYS A 26 -0.68 18.04 -11.59
C LYS A 26 0.15 17.98 -12.88
N ALA A 27 -0.22 18.81 -13.84
CA ALA A 27 0.53 19.02 -15.08
C ALA A 27 0.81 17.72 -15.87
N VAL A 28 -0.18 16.84 -16.02
CA VAL A 28 -0.07 15.61 -16.82
C VAL A 28 -0.52 15.84 -18.27
N PRO A 29 0.08 15.17 -19.28
CA PRO A 29 -0.35 15.29 -20.68
C PRO A 29 -1.78 14.80 -20.92
N GLN A 30 -2.19 13.73 -20.25
CA GLN A 30 -3.57 13.24 -20.22
C GLN A 30 -3.95 12.79 -18.79
N PRO A 31 -5.23 12.88 -18.39
CA PRO A 31 -5.69 12.32 -17.12
C PRO A 31 -5.39 10.83 -16.96
N LEU A 32 -5.40 10.05 -18.07
CA LEU A 32 -5.10 8.62 -18.10
C LEU A 32 -3.66 8.29 -17.67
N ASP A 33 -2.73 9.24 -17.82
CA ASP A 33 -1.33 9.05 -17.43
C ASP A 33 -1.14 9.18 -15.91
N CYS A 34 -2.17 9.60 -15.17
CA CYS A 34 -2.13 9.71 -13.71
C CYS A 34 -2.41 8.36 -13.06
N THR A 35 -1.44 7.87 -12.28
CA THR A 35 -1.58 6.65 -11.48
C THR A 35 -1.84 6.92 -10.00
N ASP A 36 -1.69 8.16 -9.55
CA ASP A 36 -1.81 8.50 -8.13
C ASP A 36 -3.27 8.84 -7.77
N VAL A 37 -3.75 8.29 -6.67
CA VAL A 37 -5.11 8.49 -6.16
C VAL A 37 -5.12 9.03 -4.74
N VAL A 38 -6.20 9.72 -4.40
CA VAL A 38 -6.46 10.27 -3.08
C VAL A 38 -7.93 10.07 -2.71
N GLU A 39 -8.22 9.86 -1.44
CA GLU A 39 -9.57 9.90 -0.90
C GLU A 39 -9.95 11.35 -0.60
N CYS A 40 -10.96 11.88 -1.28
CA CYS A 40 -11.40 13.26 -1.10
C CYS A 40 -12.27 13.43 0.15
N GLY A 41 -12.29 14.63 0.73
CA GLY A 41 -13.20 14.91 1.83
C GLY A 41 -14.67 14.84 1.41
N ASN A 42 -15.58 14.68 2.38
CA ASN A 42 -17.04 14.62 2.14
C ASN A 42 -17.63 15.88 1.48
N HIS A 43 -16.88 16.99 1.47
CA HIS A 43 -17.25 18.26 0.86
C HIS A 43 -16.57 18.48 -0.50
N GLU A 44 -15.84 17.49 -0.99
CA GLU A 44 -15.07 17.56 -2.21
C GLU A 44 -15.57 16.54 -3.24
N SER A 45 -15.42 16.90 -4.51
CA SER A 45 -15.66 16.01 -5.66
C SER A 45 -14.39 15.90 -6.49
N CYS A 46 -14.27 14.81 -7.25
CA CYS A 46 -13.20 14.70 -8.23
C CYS A 46 -13.33 15.82 -9.27
N TYR A 47 -12.22 16.43 -9.66
CA TYR A 47 -12.20 17.41 -10.75
C TYR A 47 -11.13 17.09 -11.79
N THR A 48 -11.38 17.62 -12.99
CA THR A 48 -10.44 17.68 -14.12
C THR A 48 -10.38 19.12 -14.61
N GLN A 49 -9.18 19.62 -14.78
CA GLN A 49 -8.90 20.95 -15.33
C GLN A 49 -7.93 20.82 -16.49
N ARG A 50 -8.25 21.45 -17.62
CA ARG A 50 -7.38 21.54 -18.81
C ARG A 50 -6.87 22.96 -18.95
N PHE A 51 -5.57 23.12 -19.12
CA PHE A 51 -4.92 24.42 -19.28
C PHE A 51 -3.82 24.38 -20.34
N ILE A 52 -3.46 25.53 -20.89
CA ILE A 52 -2.31 25.69 -21.78
C ILE A 52 -1.21 26.44 -21.03
N THR A 53 -0.01 25.91 -21.02
CA THR A 53 1.18 26.60 -20.50
C THR A 53 1.57 27.77 -21.39
N TYR A 54 2.46 28.65 -20.90
CA TYR A 54 3.02 29.74 -21.71
C TYR A 54 3.72 29.26 -23.00
N ASP A 55 4.27 28.03 -22.98
CA ASP A 55 4.93 27.40 -24.13
C ASP A 55 3.95 26.76 -25.13
N GLY A 56 2.63 26.91 -24.92
CA GLY A 56 1.60 26.36 -25.80
C GLY A 56 1.27 24.87 -25.56
N ILE A 57 1.81 24.26 -24.50
CA ILE A 57 1.58 22.85 -24.17
C ILE A 57 0.25 22.72 -23.43
N THR A 58 -0.63 21.84 -23.90
CA THR A 58 -1.87 21.51 -23.19
C THR A 58 -1.60 20.47 -22.11
N LEU A 59 -1.93 20.79 -20.87
CA LEU A 59 -1.76 19.92 -19.70
C LEU A 59 -3.04 19.85 -18.87
N PHE A 60 -3.10 18.87 -17.98
CA PHE A 60 -4.25 18.60 -17.13
C PHE A 60 -3.86 18.56 -15.65
N ASN A 61 -4.75 19.08 -14.81
CA ASN A 61 -4.75 18.88 -13.37
C ASN A 61 -5.98 18.06 -12.98
N VAL A 62 -5.76 17.04 -12.17
CA VAL A 62 -6.81 16.19 -11.59
C VAL A 62 -6.62 16.14 -10.08
N GLY A 63 -7.72 16.06 -9.32
CA GLY A 63 -7.65 16.04 -7.85
C GLY A 63 -9.01 16.12 -7.19
N CYS A 64 -9.01 16.47 -5.92
CA CYS A 64 -10.18 16.89 -5.15
C CYS A 64 -10.43 18.39 -5.33
N ARG A 65 -11.71 18.76 -5.39
CA ARG A 65 -12.14 20.15 -5.38
C ARG A 65 -13.44 20.28 -4.60
N ASP A 66 -13.52 21.33 -3.80
CA ASP A 66 -14.70 21.64 -3.00
C ASP A 66 -15.98 21.77 -3.86
N HIS A 67 -17.10 21.28 -3.33
CA HIS A 67 -18.40 21.33 -3.99
C HIS A 67 -18.82 22.73 -4.43
N ASP A 68 -18.51 23.76 -3.65
CA ASP A 68 -18.86 25.15 -3.99
C ASP A 68 -18.03 25.66 -5.17
N GLN A 69 -16.77 25.23 -5.27
CA GLN A 69 -15.87 25.52 -6.40
C GLN A 69 -16.24 24.74 -7.66
N CYS A 70 -16.94 23.62 -7.52
CA CYS A 70 -17.49 22.84 -8.63
C CYS A 70 -18.82 23.41 -9.14
N ARG A 71 -19.59 24.08 -8.27
CA ARG A 71 -20.83 24.78 -8.63
C ARG A 71 -20.57 26.16 -9.22
N ALA A 72 -19.52 26.84 -8.77
CA ALA A 72 -19.05 28.06 -9.37
C ALA A 72 -18.36 27.74 -10.70
N ASN A 73 -18.96 28.12 -11.82
CA ASN A 73 -18.36 27.97 -13.16
C ASN A 73 -17.05 28.79 -13.19
N PRO A 74 -15.84 28.18 -13.12
CA PRO A 74 -14.65 28.94 -12.78
C PRO A 74 -14.00 29.43 -14.07
N GLY A 75 -14.70 30.34 -14.75
CA GLY A 75 -14.16 31.09 -15.87
C GLY A 75 -13.37 32.30 -15.36
N ARG A 76 -12.16 32.05 -14.85
CA ARG A 76 -10.95 32.90 -15.00
C ARG A 76 -9.97 32.63 -13.87
N SER A 77 -8.71 32.41 -14.22
CA SER A 77 -7.60 32.95 -13.44
C SER A 77 -6.41 33.19 -14.37
N VAL A 78 -5.72 34.28 -14.08
CA VAL A 78 -4.64 34.88 -14.88
C VAL A 78 -3.34 34.18 -14.53
N GLY A 79 -2.71 33.58 -15.54
CA GLY A 79 -1.65 32.57 -15.47
C GLY A 79 -1.78 31.63 -16.67
N ASP A 80 -1.30 30.39 -16.57
CA ASP A 80 -1.62 29.33 -17.54
C ASP A 80 -3.10 29.40 -17.98
N VAL A 81 -3.37 29.40 -19.28
CA VAL A 81 -4.71 29.65 -19.83
C VAL A 81 -5.62 28.49 -19.46
N ASN A 82 -6.47 28.67 -18.44
CA ASN A 82 -7.47 27.69 -18.04
C ASN A 82 -8.58 27.60 -19.09
N ILE A 83 -8.68 26.47 -19.78
CA ILE A 83 -9.65 26.25 -20.87
C ILE A 83 -10.93 25.60 -20.33
N CYS A 84 -10.81 24.70 -19.37
CA CYS A 84 -11.93 23.93 -18.87
C CYS A 84 -11.66 23.48 -17.44
N THR A 85 -12.69 23.52 -16.62
CA THR A 85 -12.74 22.81 -15.35
C THR A 85 -14.10 22.17 -15.20
N ARG A 86 -14.09 20.89 -14.84
CA ARG A 86 -15.29 20.08 -14.61
C ARG A 86 -15.07 19.21 -13.39
N CYS A 87 -16.15 18.99 -12.65
CA CYS A 87 -16.18 18.04 -11.55
C CYS A 87 -17.16 16.93 -11.85
N CYS A 88 -16.94 15.79 -11.22
CA CYS A 88 -17.79 14.62 -11.30
C CYS A 88 -17.94 14.01 -9.91
N ASN A 89 -19.08 13.37 -9.68
CA ASN A 89 -19.42 12.69 -8.43
C ASN A 89 -20.05 11.32 -8.74
N ASN A 90 -20.16 10.46 -7.72
CA ASN A 90 -20.85 9.16 -7.73
C ASN A 90 -20.07 7.96 -8.28
N THR A 91 -18.82 8.11 -8.71
CA THR A 91 -17.99 6.96 -9.12
C THR A 91 -16.53 7.24 -8.80
N ASP A 92 -15.87 6.29 -8.14
CA ASP A 92 -14.44 6.40 -7.87
C ASP A 92 -13.66 6.63 -9.16
N VAL A 93 -12.68 7.53 -9.09
CA VAL A 93 -11.76 7.88 -10.18
C VAL A 93 -12.50 8.44 -11.42
N CYS A 94 -13.68 9.07 -11.24
CA CYS A 94 -14.45 9.62 -12.36
C CYS A 94 -13.73 10.75 -13.12
N ASN A 95 -12.73 11.39 -12.51
CA ASN A 95 -11.90 12.42 -13.16
C ASN A 95 -10.85 11.86 -14.13
N LEU A 96 -10.84 10.54 -14.35
CA LEU A 96 -10.19 9.86 -15.47
C LEU A 96 -10.91 10.12 -16.80
N ASP A 97 -12.23 10.39 -16.74
CA ASP A 97 -13.07 10.54 -17.92
C ASP A 97 -12.83 11.86 -18.66
N GLN A 98 -13.33 11.94 -19.89
CA GLN A 98 -13.11 12.99 -20.88
C GLN A 98 -13.73 14.36 -20.56
N LEU A 99 -13.90 14.68 -19.28
CA LEU A 99 -14.65 15.84 -18.78
C LEU A 99 -14.22 17.17 -19.43
N CYS A 100 -12.95 17.30 -19.83
CA CYS A 100 -12.42 18.50 -20.46
C CYS A 100 -11.78 18.28 -21.86
N SER A 101 -12.00 17.14 -22.51
CA SER A 101 -11.51 16.86 -23.88
C SER A 101 -12.55 17.24 -24.94
N SER A 102 -12.12 17.89 -26.02
CA SER A 102 -12.98 18.24 -27.18
C SER A 102 -13.13 17.09 -28.18
N GLU A 103 -12.30 16.06 -28.10
CA GLU A 103 -12.38 14.85 -28.92
C GLU A 103 -12.73 13.65 -28.05
N ALA A 104 -13.86 13.04 -28.38
CA ALA A 104 -14.45 11.95 -27.61
C ALA A 104 -13.73 10.61 -27.88
N PHE A 105 -12.49 10.44 -27.44
CA PHE A 105 -11.92 9.13 -27.12
C PHE A 105 -12.54 8.55 -25.83
N ALA A 106 -13.79 8.12 -25.91
CA ALA A 106 -14.45 7.42 -24.81
C ALA A 106 -13.54 6.28 -24.32
N PRO A 107 -13.35 6.10 -22.99
CA PRO A 107 -12.69 4.91 -22.49
C PRO A 107 -13.45 3.70 -23.01
N LYS A 108 -12.78 2.86 -23.82
CA LYS A 108 -13.41 1.69 -24.44
C LYS A 108 -14.04 0.82 -23.33
N PRO A 109 -15.32 0.45 -23.43
CA PRO A 109 -15.97 -0.45 -22.48
C PRO A 109 -15.13 -1.71 -22.27
N GLY A 110 -14.93 -2.11 -21.01
CA GLY A 110 -14.27 -3.37 -20.65
C GLY A 110 -12.92 -3.27 -19.94
N HIS A 111 -12.39 -2.08 -19.65
CA HIS A 111 -11.17 -1.95 -18.82
C HIS A 111 -11.54 -1.95 -17.34
N VAL A 112 -10.75 -2.64 -16.50
CA VAL A 112 -10.90 -2.67 -15.05
C VAL A 112 -9.75 -1.93 -14.38
N LEU A 113 -10.04 -1.19 -13.32
CA LEU A 113 -9.06 -0.47 -12.50
C LEU A 113 -8.60 -1.37 -11.36
N CYS A 114 -7.29 -1.58 -11.25
CA CYS A 114 -6.67 -2.26 -10.11
C CYS A 114 -5.66 -1.33 -9.44
N PHE A 115 -5.47 -1.46 -8.14
CA PHE A 115 -4.36 -0.88 -7.41
C PHE A 115 -3.02 -1.42 -7.94
N SER A 116 -1.93 -0.68 -7.74
CA SER A 116 -0.57 -1.07 -8.15
C SER A 116 0.44 -0.50 -7.16
N CYS A 117 0.63 -1.25 -6.08
CA CYS A 117 1.30 -0.76 -4.89
C CYS A 117 2.76 -1.26 -4.85
N PRO A 118 3.71 -0.47 -4.33
CA PRO A 118 5.03 -0.98 -3.99
C PRO A 118 4.93 -2.21 -3.06
N TYR A 119 5.82 -3.19 -3.24
CA TYR A 119 5.81 -4.49 -2.56
C TYR A 119 5.90 -4.44 -1.02
N SER A 120 6.05 -3.26 -0.43
CA SER A 120 6.23 -3.01 1.01
C SER A 120 4.95 -2.68 1.77
N LEU A 121 3.78 -2.63 1.12
CA LEU A 121 2.51 -2.22 1.74
C LEU A 121 1.75 -3.42 2.31
N VAL A 122 1.45 -3.38 3.61
CA VAL A 122 0.83 -4.47 4.40
C VAL A 122 -0.70 -4.35 4.45
N GLN A 123 -1.28 -3.21 4.05
CA GLN A 123 -2.73 -2.99 4.02
C GLN A 123 -3.20 -2.32 2.70
N PRO A 124 -4.32 -2.78 2.08
CA PRO A 124 -4.88 -2.20 0.86
C PRO A 124 -5.26 -0.72 0.98
N THR A 125 -5.63 -0.27 2.18
CA THR A 125 -6.06 1.11 2.49
C THR A 125 -4.94 2.14 2.38
N GLN A 126 -3.68 1.71 2.32
CA GLN A 126 -2.52 2.59 2.17
C GLN A 126 -2.00 2.66 0.72
N CYS A 127 -2.71 2.03 -0.22
CA CYS A 127 -2.32 2.04 -1.62
C CYS A 127 -2.92 3.23 -2.37
N HIS A 128 -2.06 4.19 -2.70
CA HIS A 128 -2.43 5.39 -3.44
C HIS A 128 -2.09 5.31 -4.92
N ARG A 129 -1.87 4.11 -5.46
CA ARG A 129 -1.52 3.91 -6.87
C ARG A 129 -2.45 2.92 -7.55
N ILE A 130 -2.82 3.23 -8.78
CA ILE A 130 -3.71 2.43 -9.63
C ILE A 130 -3.08 2.16 -11.00
N THR A 131 -3.64 1.17 -11.70
CA THR A 131 -3.30 0.78 -13.07
C THR A 131 -4.57 0.34 -13.80
N LEU A 132 -4.62 0.62 -15.11
CA LEU A 132 -5.72 0.20 -15.98
C LEU A 132 -5.39 -1.14 -16.64
N CYS A 133 -6.24 -2.13 -16.42
CA CYS A 133 -6.09 -3.43 -17.04
C CYS A 133 -6.81 -3.47 -18.39
N GLY A 134 -6.18 -4.14 -19.36
CA GLY A 134 -6.79 -4.40 -20.67
C GLY A 134 -8.08 -5.24 -20.57
N GLN A 135 -8.85 -5.30 -21.66
CA GLN A 135 -10.22 -5.83 -21.71
C GLN A 135 -10.42 -7.29 -21.22
N ASP A 136 -9.37 -8.12 -21.24
CA ASP A 136 -9.42 -9.54 -20.83
C ASP A 136 -8.76 -9.84 -19.47
N LYS A 137 -8.54 -8.79 -18.67
CA LYS A 137 -7.89 -8.87 -17.37
C LYS A 137 -8.86 -8.49 -16.25
N ALA A 138 -8.67 -9.10 -15.08
CA ALA A 138 -9.39 -8.84 -13.85
C ALA A 138 -8.40 -8.41 -12.73
N CYS A 139 -8.93 -7.90 -11.62
CA CYS A 139 -8.10 -7.62 -10.45
C CYS A 139 -7.94 -8.84 -9.55
N GLN A 140 -6.71 -9.06 -9.08
CA GLN A 140 -6.36 -10.13 -8.15
C GLN A 140 -5.80 -9.56 -6.83
N GLY A 141 -5.84 -10.35 -5.77
CA GLY A 141 -5.27 -9.97 -4.47
C GLY A 141 -5.99 -8.77 -3.86
N SER A 142 -7.32 -8.82 -3.80
CA SER A 142 -8.17 -7.73 -3.29
C SER A 142 -8.05 -6.42 -4.07
N GLY A 143 -7.80 -6.49 -5.39
CA GLY A 143 -7.69 -5.30 -6.23
C GLY A 143 -6.28 -4.88 -6.57
N LEU A 144 -5.22 -5.55 -6.11
CA LEU A 144 -3.83 -5.06 -6.13
C LEU A 144 -3.04 -5.22 -7.44
N TYR A 145 -3.53 -6.00 -8.40
CA TYR A 145 -2.83 -6.18 -9.69
C TYR A 145 -3.73 -6.75 -10.78
N CYS A 146 -3.44 -6.37 -12.03
CA CYS A 146 -4.05 -6.94 -13.22
C CYS A 146 -3.63 -8.40 -13.43
N CYS A 147 -4.57 -9.27 -13.70
CA CYS A 147 -4.33 -10.68 -13.99
C CYS A 147 -5.26 -11.14 -15.12
N ASN A 148 -4.89 -12.17 -15.89
CA ASN A 148 -5.76 -12.69 -16.96
C ASN A 148 -7.02 -13.31 -16.36
N ASN A 149 -8.19 -13.08 -16.97
CA ASN A 149 -9.50 -13.54 -16.46
C ASN A 149 -9.56 -15.04 -16.10
N GLN A 150 -8.80 -15.90 -16.79
CA GLN A 150 -8.73 -17.34 -16.48
C GLN A 150 -7.91 -17.69 -15.23
N LEU A 151 -7.11 -16.77 -14.69
CA LEU A 151 -6.21 -16.96 -13.54
C LEU A 151 -6.65 -16.19 -12.27
N CYS A 152 -7.55 -15.23 -12.37
CA CYS A 152 -7.99 -14.38 -11.24
C CYS A 152 -8.87 -15.10 -10.21
N ASN A 153 -9.31 -16.33 -10.50
CA ASN A 153 -10.03 -17.16 -9.52
C ASN A 153 -9.14 -18.18 -8.79
N ARG A 154 -7.81 -18.11 -8.98
CA ARG A 154 -6.89 -18.96 -8.26
C ARG A 154 -5.87 -18.05 -7.60
N HIS A 155 -5.95 -17.87 -6.29
CA HIS A 155 -4.81 -17.34 -5.55
C HIS A 155 -3.61 -18.23 -5.87
N ILE A 156 -2.73 -17.77 -6.77
CA ILE A 156 -1.59 -18.56 -7.21
C ILE A 156 -0.71 -18.70 -5.98
N PRO A 157 -0.62 -19.92 -5.42
CA PRO A 157 0.12 -20.09 -4.20
C PRO A 157 1.59 -19.87 -4.50
N THR A 158 2.22 -18.94 -3.78
CA THR A 158 3.61 -18.53 -3.99
C THR A 158 4.41 -18.83 -2.75
N LYS A 159 5.64 -19.31 -2.94
CA LYS A 159 6.58 -19.53 -1.84
C LYS A 159 6.93 -18.19 -1.17
N PRO A 160 7.26 -18.19 0.13
CA PRO A 160 7.68 -16.98 0.81
C PRO A 160 8.96 -16.41 0.19
N ILE A 161 9.11 -15.08 0.24
CA ILE A 161 10.33 -14.35 -0.14
C ILE A 161 10.61 -13.33 0.97
N ILE A 162 11.81 -13.35 1.55
CA ILE A 162 12.22 -12.38 2.57
C ILE A 162 12.73 -11.11 1.86
N VAL A 163 12.16 -9.95 2.18
CA VAL A 163 12.39 -8.66 1.49
C VAL A 163 13.14 -7.63 2.35
N ASN A 164 13.75 -8.06 3.46
CA ASN A 164 14.49 -7.20 4.38
C ASN A 164 15.92 -6.87 3.84
N PRO A 165 16.50 -5.67 4.11
CA PRO A 165 17.94 -5.43 4.00
C PRO A 165 18.85 -6.43 4.76
N THR A 166 18.38 -7.19 5.76
CA THR A 166 19.18 -8.14 6.56
C THR A 166 19.66 -9.41 5.85
N SER A 167 19.47 -9.54 4.53
CA SER A 167 20.06 -10.63 3.76
C SER A 167 21.60 -10.57 3.81
N ASN A 168 22.23 -11.53 4.49
CA ASN A 168 23.69 -11.62 4.67
C ASN A 168 24.33 -10.38 5.34
N GLN A 169 23.62 -9.72 6.27
CA GLN A 169 24.16 -8.58 7.01
C GLN A 169 24.84 -8.96 8.31
N HIS A 170 25.89 -8.20 8.65
CA HIS A 170 26.55 -8.19 9.95
C HIS A 170 26.07 -6.96 10.74
N ILE A 171 25.26 -7.19 11.77
CA ILE A 171 24.62 -6.16 12.58
C ILE A 171 25.48 -5.92 13.82
N GLN A 172 25.90 -4.67 14.03
CA GLN A 172 26.59 -4.27 15.26
C GLN A 172 25.59 -3.63 16.23
N VAL A 173 25.61 -4.10 17.48
CA VAL A 173 24.74 -3.60 18.54
C VAL A 173 25.56 -3.26 19.77
N LYS A 174 24.97 -2.50 20.69
CA LYS A 174 25.61 -2.14 21.95
C LYS A 174 25.25 -3.17 23.02
N TYR A 175 26.24 -3.65 23.78
CA TYR A 175 25.96 -4.48 24.95
C TYR A 175 25.08 -3.75 25.98
N HIS A 176 24.28 -4.53 26.70
CA HIS A 176 23.36 -4.07 27.74
C HIS A 176 22.22 -3.18 27.24
N THR A 177 21.86 -3.31 25.97
CA THR A 177 20.72 -2.62 25.36
C THR A 177 19.70 -3.62 24.81
N ASP A 178 18.46 -3.16 24.65
CA ASP A 178 17.41 -3.94 24.00
C ASP A 178 17.54 -3.81 22.49
N VAL A 179 17.65 -4.95 21.80
CA VAL A 179 17.83 -5.01 20.35
C VAL A 179 16.53 -5.49 19.71
N ARG A 180 16.09 -4.80 18.67
CA ARG A 180 14.90 -5.18 17.86
C ARG A 180 15.31 -5.52 16.45
N ILE A 181 15.01 -6.74 16.02
CA ILE A 181 15.26 -7.22 14.66
C ILE A 181 13.92 -7.50 13.99
N THR A 182 13.66 -6.79 12.91
CA THR A 182 12.49 -7.02 12.07
C THR A 182 12.83 -8.03 10.98
N CYS A 183 11.84 -8.78 10.51
CA CYS A 183 11.97 -9.61 9.31
C CYS A 183 10.67 -9.56 8.54
N ILE A 184 10.78 -9.16 7.26
CA ILE A 184 9.63 -8.89 6.40
C ILE A 184 9.68 -9.90 5.27
N ALA A 185 8.57 -10.59 5.03
CA ALA A 185 8.44 -11.54 3.93
C ALA A 185 7.11 -11.36 3.19
N THR A 186 7.14 -11.66 1.89
CA THR A 186 5.98 -11.70 1.01
C THR A 186 5.69 -13.15 0.60
N GLY A 187 4.47 -13.47 0.16
CA GLY A 187 4.07 -14.82 -0.27
C GLY A 187 2.57 -15.06 -0.10
N TYR A 188 2.03 -16.09 -0.76
CA TYR A 188 0.61 -16.48 -0.64
C TYR A 188 0.44 -17.98 -0.39
N PRO A 189 -0.27 -18.41 0.68
CA PRO A 189 -0.86 -17.60 1.75
C PRO A 189 0.17 -16.77 2.53
N VAL A 190 -0.29 -15.75 3.27
CA VAL A 190 0.60 -14.84 4.03
C VAL A 190 1.52 -15.66 4.94
N PRO A 191 2.85 -15.49 4.84
CA PRO A 191 3.78 -16.31 5.60
C PRO A 191 3.84 -15.93 7.08
N THR A 192 3.98 -16.94 7.93
CA THR A 192 4.34 -16.76 9.33
C THR A 192 5.85 -16.59 9.45
N ILE A 193 6.28 -15.51 10.08
CA ILE A 193 7.70 -15.24 10.35
C ILE A 193 8.15 -16.04 11.56
N GLY A 194 9.43 -16.40 11.64
CA GLY A 194 10.10 -17.08 12.76
C GLY A 194 11.58 -16.71 12.84
N TYR A 195 12.20 -16.92 14.00
CA TYR A 195 13.63 -16.70 14.21
C TYR A 195 14.27 -17.92 14.88
N GLU A 196 15.53 -18.18 14.54
CA GLU A 196 16.32 -19.30 15.02
C GLU A 196 17.72 -18.80 15.35
N PHE A 197 18.22 -19.09 16.56
CA PHE A 197 19.61 -18.81 16.93
C PHE A 197 20.47 -20.04 16.66
N LEU A 198 21.55 -19.89 15.88
CA LEU A 198 22.28 -21.03 15.32
C LEU A 198 23.39 -21.57 16.23
N HIS A 199 23.74 -20.88 17.31
CA HIS A 199 24.87 -21.25 18.16
C HIS A 199 24.49 -22.06 19.41
N THR A 200 23.27 -21.90 19.95
CA THR A 200 22.86 -22.64 21.17
C THR A 200 21.37 -22.99 21.16
N ILE A 201 21.07 -24.26 21.46
CA ILE A 201 19.76 -24.72 21.94
C ILE A 201 19.96 -25.04 23.43
N PRO A 202 19.12 -24.50 24.34
CA PRO A 202 17.85 -23.82 24.09
C PRO A 202 18.00 -22.35 23.67
N PHE A 203 16.96 -21.86 22.99
CA PHE A 203 16.78 -20.46 22.61
C PHE A 203 16.96 -19.55 23.85
N PRO A 204 17.70 -18.43 23.77
CA PRO A 204 18.03 -17.68 24.98
C PRO A 204 16.78 -17.07 25.63
N THR A 205 16.74 -17.03 26.96
CA THR A 205 15.54 -16.66 27.73
C THR A 205 15.17 -15.17 27.62
N ASN A 206 16.08 -14.34 27.15
CA ASN A 206 15.87 -12.90 26.94
C ASN A 206 15.25 -12.56 25.58
N PHE A 207 14.75 -13.56 24.85
CA PHE A 207 14.13 -13.38 23.55
C PHE A 207 12.62 -13.33 23.69
N ALA A 208 12.02 -12.32 23.08
CA ALA A 208 10.57 -12.17 22.99
C ALA A 208 10.16 -11.86 21.56
N ARG A 209 8.94 -12.28 21.20
CA ARG A 209 8.29 -11.88 19.95
C ARG A 209 7.28 -10.77 20.26
N GLU A 210 7.42 -9.64 19.58
CA GLU A 210 6.43 -8.56 19.58
C GLU A 210 5.28 -8.88 18.60
N ASN A 211 4.16 -8.16 18.71
CA ASN A 211 2.92 -8.41 17.96
C ASN A 211 3.07 -8.29 16.43
N ASP A 212 4.05 -7.51 15.98
CA ASP A 212 4.40 -7.28 14.58
C ASP A 212 5.40 -8.31 14.04
N ASN A 213 5.69 -9.38 14.80
CA ASN A 213 6.72 -10.39 14.54
C ASN A 213 8.16 -9.85 14.61
N THR A 214 8.39 -8.72 15.28
CA THR A 214 9.73 -8.26 15.62
C THR A 214 10.34 -9.15 16.71
N LEU A 215 11.61 -9.52 16.52
CA LEU A 215 12.40 -10.18 17.55
C LEU A 215 12.98 -9.13 18.50
N LEU A 216 12.59 -9.21 19.77
CA LEU A 216 13.18 -8.44 20.86
C LEU A 216 14.20 -9.30 21.60
N ILE A 217 15.43 -8.80 21.72
CA ILE A 217 16.47 -9.38 22.56
C ILE A 217 16.75 -8.37 23.68
N SER A 218 16.26 -8.67 24.88
CA SER A 218 16.40 -7.76 26.03
C SER A 218 17.79 -7.89 26.65
N ASN A 219 18.41 -6.77 27.06
CA ASN A 219 19.74 -6.76 27.68
C ASN A 219 20.77 -7.61 26.91
N TYR A 220 21.01 -7.23 25.65
CA TYR A 220 21.92 -7.94 24.74
C TYR A 220 23.32 -8.11 25.36
N ASN A 221 23.81 -9.34 25.41
CA ASN A 221 25.10 -9.69 26.03
C ASN A 221 25.91 -10.64 25.13
N LYS A 222 27.12 -10.99 25.55
CA LYS A 222 28.05 -11.82 24.77
C LYS A 222 27.52 -13.20 24.40
N GLU A 223 26.59 -13.76 25.17
CA GLU A 223 25.93 -15.04 24.86
C GLU A 223 24.93 -14.92 23.71
N ASN A 224 24.55 -13.68 23.35
CA ASN A 224 23.68 -13.38 22.21
C ASN A 224 24.48 -13.08 20.93
N ASP A 225 25.82 -13.09 20.97
CA ASP A 225 26.62 -12.96 19.76
C ASP A 225 26.51 -14.24 18.91
N GLY A 226 26.30 -14.06 17.61
CA GLY A 226 26.31 -15.19 16.67
C GLY A 226 25.41 -15.03 15.46
N SER A 227 25.25 -16.14 14.74
CA SER A 227 24.38 -16.22 13.57
C SER A 227 22.94 -16.55 13.95
N TYR A 228 22.02 -15.91 13.25
CA TYR A 228 20.58 -16.04 13.38
C TYR A 228 19.98 -16.32 12.02
N HIS A 229 18.94 -17.15 11.97
CA HIS A 229 18.05 -17.24 10.82
C HIS A 229 16.76 -16.49 11.10
N CYS A 230 16.33 -15.68 10.13
CA CYS A 230 14.92 -15.43 9.97
C CYS A 230 14.37 -16.46 8.97
N TYR A 231 13.24 -17.06 9.29
CA TYR A 231 12.49 -17.89 8.35
C TYR A 231 11.06 -17.39 8.17
N ALA A 232 10.54 -17.55 6.96
CA ALA A 232 9.17 -17.24 6.60
C ALA A 232 8.53 -18.50 6.02
N VAL A 233 7.39 -18.92 6.56
CA VAL A 233 6.74 -20.19 6.22
C VAL A 233 5.29 -19.95 5.82
N ASN A 234 4.88 -20.51 4.70
CA ASN A 234 3.47 -20.69 4.35
C ASN A 234 3.22 -22.12 3.86
N THR A 235 1.99 -22.41 3.43
CA THR A 235 1.61 -23.76 2.94
C THR A 235 2.35 -24.19 1.66
N ILE A 236 3.06 -23.27 0.99
CA ILE A 236 3.70 -23.47 -0.32
C ILE A 236 5.21 -23.67 -0.17
N GLY A 237 5.81 -23.14 0.88
CA GLY A 237 7.20 -23.41 1.21
C GLY A 237 7.74 -22.52 2.31
N THR A 238 9.07 -22.51 2.38
CA THR A 238 9.84 -21.80 3.40
C THR A 238 10.94 -21.00 2.73
N ALA A 239 11.12 -19.75 3.16
CA ALA A 239 12.32 -18.96 2.88
C ALA A 239 13.13 -18.80 4.18
N LYS A 240 14.45 -18.78 4.07
CA LYS A 240 15.37 -18.54 5.19
C LYS A 240 16.45 -17.55 4.76
N VAL A 241 16.82 -16.66 5.68
CA VAL A 241 17.95 -15.73 5.53
C VAL A 241 18.78 -15.77 6.81
N GLU A 242 20.09 -15.86 6.65
CA GLU A 242 21.05 -15.75 7.74
C GLU A 242 21.56 -14.32 7.90
N PHE A 243 21.71 -13.90 9.16
CA PHE A 243 22.37 -12.67 9.56
C PHE A 243 23.18 -12.90 10.83
N THR A 244 24.22 -12.10 11.04
CA THR A 244 25.08 -12.20 12.23
C THR A 244 24.91 -10.95 13.07
N ILE A 245 24.75 -11.11 14.39
CA ILE A 245 24.78 -9.98 15.34
C ILE A 245 26.06 -10.09 16.17
N HIS A 246 26.74 -8.96 16.36
CA HIS A 246 27.87 -8.84 17.26
C HIS A 246 27.70 -7.62 18.17
N GLY A 247 27.87 -7.83 19.48
CA GLY A 247 27.87 -6.77 20.46
C GLY A 247 29.22 -6.05 20.54
N THR A 248 29.15 -4.75 20.76
CA THR A 248 30.30 -3.88 20.98
C THR A 248 30.14 -3.12 22.30
N ASP A 249 31.24 -2.99 23.03
CA ASP A 249 31.32 -2.07 24.17
C ASP A 249 31.40 -0.64 23.64
N THR A 250 30.67 0.29 24.25
CA THR A 250 30.95 1.71 24.02
C THR A 250 32.34 2.01 24.55
N THR A 251 33.30 2.24 23.65
CA THR A 251 34.53 2.94 23.99
C THR A 251 34.16 4.27 24.63
N LYS A 252 34.70 4.46 25.83
CA LYS A 252 34.61 5.70 26.61
C LYS A 252 35.35 6.84 25.93
#